data_AF-A0A1D1XVY2-F1
#
_entry.id   AF-A0A1D1XVY2-F1
#
_cell.length_a   1.000
_cell.length_b   1.000
_cell.length_c   1.000
_cell.angle_alpha   90.00
_cell.angle_beta   90.00
_cell.angle_gamma   90.00
#
_symmetry.space_group_name_H-M   'P 1'
#
loop_
_entity.id
_entity.type
_entity.pdbx_description
1 polymer ?
#
loop_
_entity_poly.entity_id
_entity_poly.type
_entity_poly.pdbx_seq_one_letter_code
_entity_poly.pdbx_strand_id
1 'polypeptide(L)'
;FRTGTLHTSFKQNICLKHALALIPYPGHCGRIGLIISAQMDKSLLHVYSFQKDQVHLKIICPEKIVSLAVSNKGAFCAGGTDNGKIYIWEISTGILCKVF
;
A
#
# COMPACT_ATOMS: atom_id res chain seq x y z
N PHE A 1 -9.87 -4.91 25.02
CA PHE A 1 -11.08 -4.19 24.55
C PHE A 1 -11.08 -4.15 23.03
N ARG A 2 -11.93 -4.93 22.36
CA ARG A 2 -12.17 -4.84 20.92
C ARG A 2 -13.58 -4.26 20.76
N THR A 3 -13.67 -2.96 20.51
CA THR A 3 -14.92 -2.21 20.53
C THR A 3 -15.82 -2.47 19.33
N GLY A 4 -15.38 -3.22 18.31
CA GLY A 4 -16.18 -3.49 17.10
C GLY A 4 -16.61 -2.22 16.34
N THR A 5 -16.18 -1.05 16.81
CA THR A 5 -16.54 0.25 16.28
C THR A 5 -15.63 0.52 15.11
N LEU A 6 -16.25 0.77 13.95
CA LEU A 6 -15.54 1.20 12.75
C LEU A 6 -14.84 2.53 13.06
N HIS A 7 -13.50 2.52 13.10
CA HIS A 7 -12.72 3.73 13.38
C HIS A 7 -12.61 4.65 12.15
N THR A 8 -12.48 4.09 10.95
CA THR A 8 -12.50 4.87 9.70
C THR A 8 -12.83 3.99 8.51
N SER A 9 -13.43 4.56 7.47
CA SER A 9 -13.69 3.89 6.20
C SER A 9 -13.27 4.78 5.03
N PHE A 10 -12.37 4.26 4.19
CA PHE A 10 -11.91 4.96 3.00
C PHE A 10 -12.75 4.51 1.80
N LYS A 11 -13.80 5.28 1.47
CA LYS A 11 -14.77 4.95 0.41
C LYS A 11 -14.21 4.97 -1.02
N GLN A 12 -12.97 5.41 -1.21
CA GLN A 12 -12.37 5.68 -2.52
C GLN A 12 -11.41 4.59 -3.00
N ASN A 13 -11.58 3.37 -2.47
CA ASN A 13 -10.66 2.28 -2.70
C ASN A 13 -11.38 1.09 -3.37
N ILE A 14 -10.97 0.74 -4.59
CA ILE A 14 -11.35 -0.51 -5.23
C ILE A 14 -10.05 -1.31 -5.42
N CYS A 15 -9.82 -2.29 -4.54
CA CYS A 15 -8.62 -3.15 -4.60
C CYS A 15 -9.02 -4.62 -4.75
N LEU A 16 -8.14 -5.40 -5.39
CA LEU A 16 -8.27 -6.86 -5.47
C LEU A 16 -8.02 -7.51 -4.10
N LYS A 17 -8.49 -8.74 -3.93
CA LYS A 17 -8.08 -9.58 -2.80
C LYS A 17 -6.56 -9.73 -2.87
N HIS A 18 -5.83 -9.38 -1.79
CA HIS A 18 -4.36 -9.31 -1.70
C HIS A 18 -3.67 -8.05 -2.25
N ALA A 19 -4.42 -7.03 -2.68
CA ALA A 19 -3.91 -5.74 -3.13
C ALA A 19 -3.89 -4.67 -2.03
N LEU A 20 -3.88 -5.07 -0.75
CA LEU A 20 -3.81 -4.18 0.41
C LEU A 20 -2.73 -4.70 1.36
N ALA A 21 -1.86 -3.79 1.81
CA ALA A 21 -0.79 -4.10 2.74
C ALA A 21 -0.64 -3.00 3.80
N LEU A 22 -0.12 -3.39 4.96
CA LEU A 22 0.10 -2.50 6.10
C LEU A 22 1.57 -2.09 6.14
N ILE A 23 1.83 -0.81 6.38
CA ILE A 23 3.18 -0.26 6.50
C ILE A 23 3.47 -0.02 7.99
N PRO A 24 4.42 -0.76 8.58
CA PRO A 24 4.85 -0.54 9.96
C PRO A 24 5.42 0.86 10.15
N TYR A 25 5.21 1.43 11.33
CA TYR A 25 5.83 2.71 11.68
C TYR A 25 7.32 2.50 11.95
N PRO A 26 8.22 3.28 11.32
CA PRO A 26 9.65 3.11 11.49
C PRO A 26 10.06 3.30 12.96
N GLY A 27 10.81 2.35 13.51
CA GLY A 27 11.29 2.40 14.89
C GLY A 27 10.27 2.01 15.98
N HIS A 28 9.02 1.68 15.62
CA HIS A 28 8.02 1.18 16.57
C HIS A 28 7.49 -0.20 16.18
N CYS A 29 7.99 -1.23 16.86
CA CYS A 29 7.53 -2.61 16.68
C CYS A 29 6.03 -2.72 16.97
N GLY A 30 5.27 -3.32 16.04
CA GLY A 30 3.85 -3.62 16.22
C GLY A 30 2.88 -2.46 16.00
N ARG A 31 3.38 -1.24 15.68
CA ARG A 31 2.51 -0.11 15.31
C ARG A 31 2.44 0.03 13.81
N ILE A 32 1.22 0.06 13.26
CA ILE A 32 0.99 0.36 11.84
C ILE A 32 0.94 1.87 11.69
N GLY A 33 1.76 2.41 10.80
CA GLY A 33 1.80 3.84 10.51
C GLY A 33 0.88 4.23 9.34
N LEU A 34 0.98 3.46 8.25
CA LEU A 34 0.28 3.74 7.00
C LEU A 34 -0.33 2.46 6.42
N ILE A 35 -1.26 2.62 5.50
CA ILE A 35 -1.85 1.53 4.72
C ILE A 35 -1.55 1.82 3.26
N ILE A 36 -1.13 0.80 2.50
CA ILE A 36 -1.00 0.90 1.05
C ILE A 36 -1.97 -0.04 0.36
N SER A 37 -2.50 0.39 -0.77
CA SER A 37 -3.39 -0.42 -1.59
C SER A 37 -3.20 -0.14 -3.08
N ALA A 38 -3.28 -1.17 -3.89
CA ALA A 38 -3.30 -1.06 -5.35
C ALA A 38 -4.75 -0.91 -5.83
N GLN A 39 -4.97 0.06 -6.71
CA GLN A 39 -6.27 0.23 -7.36
C GLN A 39 -6.44 -0.80 -8.49
N MET A 40 -7.64 -1.36 -8.60
CA MET A 40 -7.98 -2.37 -9.61
C MET A 40 -8.26 -1.74 -10.99
N ASP A 41 -8.89 -0.58 -10.99
CA ASP A 41 -9.28 0.16 -12.18
C ASP A 41 -8.11 0.94 -12.77
N LYS A 42 -7.21 1.44 -11.92
CA LYS A 42 -6.10 2.34 -12.26
C LYS A 42 -4.74 1.74 -11.92
N SER A 43 -3.74 2.08 -12.71
CA SER A 43 -2.33 1.77 -12.46
C SER A 43 -1.75 2.68 -11.35
N LEU A 44 -2.34 2.64 -10.16
CA LEU A 44 -2.03 3.53 -9.04
C LEU A 44 -1.99 2.75 -7.72
N LEU A 45 -1.01 3.09 -6.87
CA LEU A 45 -1.05 2.75 -5.45
C LEU A 45 -1.48 3.98 -4.65
N HIS A 46 -2.40 3.78 -3.72
CA HIS A 46 -2.77 4.76 -2.73
C HIS A 46 -2.18 4.39 -1.38
N VAL A 47 -1.53 5.36 -0.74
CA VAL A 47 -1.08 5.28 0.64
C VAL A 47 -2.00 6.13 1.49
N TYR A 48 -2.54 5.55 2.55
CA TYR A 48 -3.43 6.20 3.51
C TYR A 48 -2.73 6.34 4.86
N SER A 49 -3.02 7.45 5.53
CA SER A 49 -2.65 7.67 6.92
C SER A 49 -3.90 7.65 7.77
N PHE A 50 -3.82 7.09 8.98
CA PHE A 50 -4.94 7.11 9.93
C PHE A 50 -5.31 8.51 10.41
N GLN A 51 -4.42 9.50 10.25
CA GLN A 51 -4.64 10.87 10.70
C GLN A 51 -5.37 11.74 9.67
N LYS A 52 -5.38 11.33 8.40
CA LYS A 52 -5.94 12.13 7.31
C LYS A 52 -7.05 11.33 6.63
N ASP A 53 -8.16 12.01 6.37
CA ASP A 53 -9.31 11.40 5.68
C ASP A 53 -9.09 11.25 4.16
N GLN A 54 -8.03 11.88 3.64
CA GLN A 54 -7.63 11.86 2.24
C GLN A 54 -6.38 11.01 2.01
N VAL A 55 -6.19 10.56 0.76
CA VAL A 55 -4.99 9.83 0.33
C VAL A 55 -3.73 10.63 0.65
N HIS A 56 -2.79 10.01 1.37
CA HIS A 56 -1.54 10.62 1.79
C HIS A 56 -0.54 10.71 0.63
N LEU A 57 -0.39 9.63 -0.14
CA LEU A 57 0.51 9.56 -1.30
C LEU A 57 -0.15 8.74 -2.42
N LYS A 58 0.07 9.16 -3.66
CA LYS A 58 -0.31 8.42 -4.86
C LYS A 58 0.95 8.03 -5.62
N ILE A 59 1.18 6.74 -5.82
CA ILE A 59 2.31 6.21 -6.58
C ILE A 59 1.80 5.76 -7.94
N ILE A 60 2.36 6.33 -9.01
CA ILE A 60 2.02 5.96 -10.38
C ILE A 60 2.75 4.68 -10.74
N CYS A 61 2.00 3.66 -11.15
CA CYS A 61 2.57 2.40 -11.58
C CYS A 61 2.64 2.35 -13.11
N PRO A 62 3.65 1.67 -13.66
CA PRO A 62 3.71 1.42 -15.11
C PRO A 62 2.60 0.47 -15.58
N GLU A 63 2.18 -0.46 -14.73
CA GLU A 63 1.14 -1.46 -15.03
C GLU A 63 0.25 -1.70 -13.81
N LYS A 64 -0.92 -2.31 -14.04
CA LYS A 64 -1.88 -2.65 -12.98
C LYS A 64 -1.29 -3.68 -12.02
N ILE A 65 -1.35 -3.36 -10.74
CA ILE A 65 -0.83 -4.21 -9.68
C ILE A 65 -1.98 -5.04 -9.09
N VAL A 66 -1.81 -6.36 -9.06
CA VAL A 66 -2.83 -7.31 -8.60
C VAL A 66 -2.59 -7.81 -7.18
N SER A 67 -1.34 -7.76 -6.71
CA SER A 67 -0.95 -8.17 -5.36
C SER A 67 0.09 -7.23 -4.78
N LEU A 68 0.06 -7.03 -3.47
CA LEU A 68 1.02 -6.19 -2.75
C LEU A 68 1.59 -6.89 -1.53
N ALA A 69 2.86 -6.62 -1.25
CA ALA A 69 3.52 -6.99 -0.01
C ALA A 69 4.40 -5.82 0.47
N VAL A 70 4.54 -5.67 1.78
CA VAL A 70 5.39 -4.64 2.39
C VAL A 70 6.45 -5.32 3.23
N SER A 71 7.68 -4.81 3.14
CA SER A 71 8.80 -5.28 3.96
C SER A 71 8.51 -5.09 5.46
N ASN A 72 9.09 -5.95 6.31
CA ASN A 72 8.87 -5.90 7.76
C ASN A 72 9.28 -4.56 8.41
N LYS A 73 10.22 -3.84 7.79
CA LYS A 73 10.64 -2.50 8.25
C LYS A 73 9.84 -1.35 7.62
N GLY A 74 8.91 -1.64 6.71
CA GLY A 74 8.12 -0.62 6.00
C GLY A 74 8.94 0.25 5.03
N ALA A 75 10.14 -0.18 4.65
CA ALA A 75 11.01 0.59 3.74
C ALA A 75 10.64 0.35 2.27
N PHE A 76 10.35 -0.90 1.92
CA PHE A 76 10.03 -1.32 0.56
C PHE A 76 8.64 -1.92 0.46
N CYS A 77 8.02 -1.71 -0.70
CA CYS A 77 6.79 -2.37 -1.15
C CYS A 77 7.09 -3.17 -2.43
N ALA A 78 6.63 -4.41 -2.48
CA ALA A 78 6.62 -5.23 -3.66
C ALA A 78 5.20 -5.31 -4.21
N GLY A 79 5.05 -5.27 -5.54
CA GLY A 79 3.78 -5.45 -6.21
C GLY A 79 3.92 -6.36 -7.42
N GLY A 80 3.04 -7.34 -7.51
CA GLY A 80 2.96 -8.27 -8.63
C GLY A 80 1.91 -7.84 -9.64
N THR A 81 2.18 -8.08 -10.92
CA THR A 81 1.20 -7.92 -12.01
C THR A 81 0.60 -9.26 -12.41
N ASP A 82 -0.49 -9.22 -13.18
CA ASP A 82 -1.11 -10.39 -13.80
C ASP A 82 -0.17 -11.12 -14.78
N ASN A 83 0.71 -10.37 -15.44
CA ASN A 83 1.73 -10.90 -16.36
C ASN A 83 2.96 -11.49 -15.64
N GLY A 84 2.95 -11.56 -14.30
CA GLY A 84 4.02 -12.16 -13.51
C GLY A 84 5.24 -11.27 -13.25
N LYS A 85 5.21 -10.00 -13.65
CA LYS A 85 6.27 -9.04 -13.32
C LYS A 85 6.17 -8.62 -11.86
N ILE A 86 7.33 -8.37 -11.25
CA ILE A 86 7.40 -7.89 -9.87
C ILE A 86 8.11 -6.54 -9.83
N TYR A 87 7.44 -5.56 -9.26
CA TYR A 87 7.95 -4.21 -9.08
C TYR A 87 8.26 -3.97 -7.60
N ILE A 88 9.41 -3.37 -7.33
CA ILE A 88 9.84 -2.99 -5.99
C ILE A 88 9.93 -1.48 -5.90
N TRP A 89 9.16 -0.88 -5.00
CA TRP A 89 9.20 0.55 -4.70
C TRP A 89 9.79 0.80 -3.31
N GLU A 90 10.53 1.89 -3.20
CA GLU A 90 10.86 2.48 -1.91
C GLU A 90 9.68 3.35 -1.45
N ILE A 91 9.16 3.09 -0.25
CA ILE A 91 7.92 3.72 0.25
C ILE A 91 8.15 5.18 0.65
N SER A 92 9.32 5.50 1.21
CA SER A 92 9.67 6.86 1.64
C SER A 92 9.71 7.85 0.48
N THR A 93 10.18 7.41 -0.69
CA THR A 93 10.36 8.24 -1.88
C THR A 93 9.28 8.02 -2.93
N GLY A 94 8.60 6.87 -2.90
CA GLY A 94 7.68 6.43 -3.95
C GLY A 94 8.38 6.01 -5.25
N ILE A 95 9.72 5.91 -5.25
CA ILE A 95 10.51 5.63 -6.44
C ILE A 95 10.52 4.12 -6.71
N LEU A 96 10.37 3.75 -7.98
CA LEU A 96 10.54 2.38 -8.44
C LEU A 96 12.04 2.02 -8.44
N CYS A 97 12.43 1.11 -7.56
CA CYS A 97 13.82 0.68 -7.41
C CYS A 97 14.20 -0.44 -8.36
N LYS A 98 13.30 -1.41 -8.57
CA LYS A 98 13.62 -2.62 -9.34
C LYS A 98 12.39 -3.25 -9.98
N VAL A 99 12.61 -3.90 -11.12
CA VAL A 99 11.63 -4.72 -11.84
C VAL A 99 12.24 -6.10 -12.06
N PHE A 100 11.44 -7.14 -11.88
CA PHE A 100 11.75 -8.54 -12.17
C PHE A 100 10.74 -9.11 -13.15
#